data_AF-A0A7J4ELW5-F1
#
_entry.id   AF-A0A7J4ELW5-F1
#
_cell.length_a   1.000
_cell.length_b   1.000
_cell.length_c   1.000
_cell.angle_alpha   90.00
_cell.angle_beta   90.00
_cell.angle_gamma   90.00
#
_symmetry.space_group_name_H-M   'P 1'
#
loop_
_entity.id
_entity.type
_entity.pdbx_description
1 polymer ?
#
loop_
_entity_poly.entity_id
_entity_poly.type
_entity_poly.pdbx_seq_one_letter_code
_entity_poly.pdbx_strand_id
1 'polypeptide(L)'
;MYENVSIILKKGYKTWQKNLNISIPILLQNIVSIILLFSVIGFLMLMISKILPKDPDDIIYVLTTDSTLLYTITHKIVITFFVFLIISSVVNAFFSAGAIGMAKTATIGNNTKIQEMIGYGKKFYSRTLTANLIINVIEFAGIVFLIPGYLKIADDQLKGLSCLITGFLAWGFYIMIMNIIFVVVKYAIIIEDISTIAGIKKSIQFFLSHLFDVIIVYMLMSIILIIINLISMPFSFYSHLELIGTMVYLVFTVIAVTITTIWWTRLYMDRTKRKFSERIEGK
;
A
#
# COMPACT_ATOMS: atom_id res chain seq x y z
N MET A 1 21.38 7.93 23.11
CA MET A 1 20.16 7.53 23.85
C MET A 1 19.03 7.50 22.84
N TYR A 2 18.33 6.37 22.72
CA TYR A 2 17.23 6.20 21.76
C TYR A 2 16.03 7.06 22.15
N GLU A 3 15.34 7.64 21.18
CA GLU A 3 14.10 8.38 21.44
C GLU A 3 12.98 7.39 21.82
N ASN A 4 12.26 7.66 22.91
CA ASN A 4 11.03 6.93 23.24
C ASN A 4 10.02 7.08 22.09
N VAL A 5 9.20 6.05 21.83
CA VAL A 5 8.20 6.08 20.75
C VAL A 5 7.29 7.31 20.88
N SER A 6 6.86 7.68 22.09
CA SER A 6 6.07 8.90 22.32
C SER A 6 6.75 10.18 21.83
N ILE A 7 8.08 10.28 21.98
CA ILE A 7 8.89 11.40 21.48
C ILE A 7 8.97 11.34 19.95
N ILE A 8 9.08 10.14 19.36
CA ILE A 8 9.04 9.91 17.90
C ILE A 8 7.70 10.41 17.33
N LEU A 9 6.58 10.07 17.96
CA LEU A 9 5.25 10.51 17.54
C LEU A 9 5.11 12.04 17.62
N LYS A 10 5.45 12.62 18.78
CA LYS A 10 5.29 14.06 19.05
C LYS A 10 6.11 14.93 18.10
N LYS A 11 7.42 14.67 17.93
CA LYS A 11 8.19 15.48 16.96
C LYS A 11 7.85 15.11 15.51
N GLY A 12 7.37 13.91 15.21
CA GLY A 12 6.91 13.57 13.85
C GLY A 12 5.74 14.45 13.41
N TYR A 13 4.75 14.64 14.29
CA TYR A 13 3.66 15.58 14.07
C TYR A 13 4.16 17.03 13.88
N LYS A 14 5.09 17.48 14.74
CA LYS A 14 5.71 18.82 14.58
C LYS A 14 6.49 18.97 13.28
N THR A 15 7.17 17.92 12.82
CA THR A 15 7.90 17.91 11.55
C THR A 15 6.93 18.05 10.39
N TRP A 16 5.80 17.34 10.41
CA TRP A 16 4.73 17.48 9.41
C TRP A 16 4.15 18.90 9.39
N GLN A 17 3.81 19.48 10.55
CA GLN A 17 3.27 20.84 10.63
C GLN A 17 4.20 21.89 10.00
N LYS A 18 5.51 21.71 10.14
CA LYS A 18 6.51 22.60 9.51
C LYS A 18 6.75 22.31 8.02
N ASN A 19 6.36 21.13 7.55
CA ASN A 19 6.66 20.62 6.21
C ASN A 19 5.42 19.96 5.57
N LEU A 20 4.37 20.76 5.37
CA LEU A 20 3.12 20.26 4.78
C LEU A 20 3.32 19.65 3.38
N ASN A 21 4.35 20.10 2.66
CA ASN A 21 4.72 19.60 1.33
C ASN A 21 5.01 18.09 1.29
N ILE A 22 5.36 17.45 2.41
CA ILE A 22 5.56 15.98 2.47
C ILE A 22 4.24 15.24 2.14
N SER A 23 3.10 15.90 2.28
CA SER A 23 1.78 15.34 1.93
C SER A 23 1.52 15.32 0.41
N ILE A 24 2.23 16.13 -0.37
CA ILE A 24 2.04 16.25 -1.83
C ILE A 24 2.29 14.92 -2.56
N PRO A 25 3.41 14.20 -2.33
CA PRO A 25 3.62 12.89 -2.96
C PRO A 25 2.46 11.92 -2.69
N ILE A 26 1.94 11.89 -1.47
CA ILE A 26 0.84 11.00 -1.08
C ILE A 26 -0.48 11.43 -1.74
N LEU A 27 -0.76 12.73 -1.79
CA LEU A 27 -1.92 13.26 -2.49
C LEU A 27 -1.88 12.92 -3.98
N LEU A 28 -0.75 13.19 -4.64
CA LEU A 28 -0.55 12.89 -6.06
C LEU A 28 -0.64 11.39 -6.34
N GLN A 29 -0.09 10.54 -5.46
CA GLN A 29 -0.24 9.09 -5.57
C GLN A 29 -1.70 8.68 -5.60
N ASN A 30 -2.53 9.21 -4.69
CA ASN A 30 -3.96 8.89 -4.64
C ASN A 30 -4.68 9.37 -5.90
N ILE A 31 -4.44 10.60 -6.35
CA ILE A 31 -5.05 11.15 -7.57
C ILE A 31 -4.69 10.29 -8.78
N VAL A 32 -3.40 9.97 -8.96
CA VAL A 32 -2.94 9.13 -10.07
C VAL A 32 -3.54 7.72 -9.98
N SER A 33 -3.65 7.15 -8.78
CA SER A 33 -4.25 5.82 -8.58
C SER A 33 -5.74 5.81 -8.91
N ILE A 34 -6.48 6.87 -8.58
CA ILE A 34 -7.90 7.02 -8.94
C ILE A 34 -8.05 7.15 -10.45
N ILE A 35 -7.26 8.01 -11.10
CA ILE A 35 -7.27 8.16 -12.56
C ILE A 35 -6.95 6.83 -13.23
N LEU A 36 -5.96 6.11 -12.73
CA LEU A 36 -5.58 4.78 -13.23
C LEU A 36 -6.73 3.78 -13.09
N LEU A 37 -7.39 3.73 -11.93
CA LEU A 37 -8.52 2.85 -11.67
C LEU A 37 -9.66 3.10 -12.67
N PHE A 38 -10.08 4.36 -12.84
CA PHE A 38 -11.11 4.70 -13.82
C PHE A 38 -10.69 4.40 -15.26
N SER A 39 -9.43 4.65 -15.61
CA SER A 39 -8.90 4.34 -16.95
C SER A 39 -8.95 2.84 -17.23
N VAL A 40 -8.60 2.01 -16.24
CA VAL A 40 -8.63 0.55 -16.35
C VAL A 40 -10.07 0.03 -16.41
N ILE A 41 -10.97 0.52 -15.56
CA ILE A 41 -12.38 0.14 -15.60
C ILE A 41 -13.00 0.52 -16.95
N GLY A 42 -12.76 1.75 -17.42
CA GLY A 42 -13.25 2.20 -18.73
C GLY A 42 -12.72 1.34 -19.87
N PHE A 43 -11.42 1.01 -19.87
CA PHE A 43 -10.83 0.10 -20.84
C PHE A 43 -11.47 -1.30 -20.78
N LEU A 44 -11.68 -1.85 -19.59
CA LEU A 44 -12.33 -3.14 -19.39
C LEU A 44 -13.76 -3.12 -19.93
N MET A 45 -14.54 -2.08 -19.64
CA MET A 45 -15.91 -1.91 -20.14
C MET A 45 -15.94 -1.85 -21.68
N LEU A 46 -15.02 -1.11 -22.30
CA LEU A 46 -14.89 -1.06 -23.77
C LEU A 46 -14.51 -2.41 -24.39
N MET A 47 -13.73 -3.23 -23.68
CA MET A 47 -13.35 -4.57 -24.14
C MET A 47 -14.49 -5.56 -24.01
N ILE A 48 -15.26 -5.50 -22.92
CA ILE A 48 -16.40 -6.38 -22.66
C ILE A 48 -17.59 -6.03 -23.57
N SER A 49 -17.87 -4.73 -23.79
CA SER A 49 -18.99 -4.29 -24.62
C SER A 49 -18.88 -4.71 -26.09
N LYS A 50 -17.67 -4.99 -26.59
CA LYS A 50 -17.43 -5.51 -27.94
C LYS A 50 -17.80 -6.98 -28.12
N ILE A 51 -17.95 -7.72 -27.02
CA ILE A 51 -18.14 -9.17 -27.02
C ILE A 51 -19.55 -9.53 -26.51
N LEU A 52 -20.14 -8.68 -25.67
CA LEU A 52 -21.52 -8.84 -25.22
C LEU A 52 -22.52 -8.67 -26.38
N PRO A 53 -23.61 -9.46 -26.39
CA PRO A 53 -24.77 -9.19 -27.23
C PRO A 53 -25.32 -7.77 -27.01
N LYS A 54 -25.91 -7.19 -28.05
CA LYS A 54 -26.50 -5.84 -27.96
C LYS A 54 -27.87 -5.85 -27.28
N ASP A 55 -28.60 -6.95 -27.37
CA ASP A 55 -29.89 -7.10 -26.72
C ASP A 55 -29.74 -7.55 -25.25
N PRO A 56 -30.33 -6.83 -24.28
CA PRO A 56 -30.18 -7.13 -22.85
C PRO A 56 -30.66 -8.53 -22.44
N ASP A 57 -31.70 -9.05 -23.10
CA ASP A 57 -32.26 -10.37 -22.79
C ASP A 57 -31.29 -11.50 -23.20
N ASP A 58 -30.55 -11.29 -24.29
CA ASP A 58 -29.52 -12.23 -24.75
C ASP A 58 -28.29 -12.20 -23.84
N ILE A 59 -28.00 -11.08 -23.16
CA ILE A 59 -26.85 -11.00 -22.24
C ILE A 59 -26.99 -12.00 -21.09
N ILE A 60 -28.16 -12.07 -20.44
CA ILE A 60 -28.39 -12.96 -19.31
C ILE A 60 -28.37 -14.42 -19.76
N TYR A 61 -29.01 -14.71 -20.90
CA TYR A 61 -29.03 -16.06 -21.46
C TYR A 61 -27.62 -16.55 -21.81
N VAL A 62 -26.82 -15.72 -22.48
CA VAL A 62 -25.46 -16.10 -22.89
C VAL A 62 -24.51 -16.15 -21.69
N LEU A 63 -24.62 -15.27 -20.70
CA LEU A 63 -23.78 -15.32 -19.48
C LEU A 63 -24.04 -16.57 -18.62
N THR A 64 -25.24 -17.15 -18.68
CA THR A 64 -25.61 -18.35 -17.91
C THR A 64 -25.40 -19.65 -18.68
N THR A 65 -25.49 -19.62 -20.02
CA THR A 65 -25.48 -20.82 -20.86
C THR A 65 -24.16 -21.00 -21.62
N ASP A 66 -23.46 -19.92 -21.97
CA ASP A 66 -22.22 -19.97 -22.73
C ASP A 66 -20.98 -19.91 -21.82
N SER A 67 -20.48 -21.10 -21.46
CA SER A 67 -19.25 -21.24 -20.68
C SER A 67 -18.01 -20.66 -21.38
N THR A 68 -18.01 -20.58 -22.72
CA THR A 68 -16.87 -20.06 -23.49
C THR A 68 -16.80 -18.54 -23.47
N LEU A 69 -17.94 -17.87 -23.56
CA LEU A 69 -18.03 -16.42 -23.37
C LEU A 69 -17.64 -16.05 -21.94
N LEU A 70 -18.18 -16.76 -20.95
CA LEU A 70 -17.85 -16.54 -19.55
C LEU A 70 -16.35 -16.67 -19.29
N TYR A 71 -15.72 -17.74 -19.79
CA TYR A 71 -14.27 -17.93 -19.73
C TYR A 71 -13.50 -16.75 -20.36
N THR A 72 -13.94 -16.28 -21.53
CA THR A 72 -13.31 -15.16 -22.25
C THR A 72 -13.39 -13.85 -21.45
N ILE A 73 -14.55 -13.54 -20.87
CA ILE A 73 -14.75 -12.37 -20.02
C ILE A 73 -13.89 -12.47 -18.77
N THR A 74 -13.94 -13.60 -18.06
CA THR A 74 -13.13 -13.83 -16.86
C THR A 74 -11.64 -13.71 -17.17
N HIS A 75 -11.17 -14.27 -18.27
CA HIS A 75 -9.77 -14.18 -18.69
C HIS A 75 -9.33 -12.73 -18.94
N LYS A 76 -10.17 -11.93 -19.62
CA LYS A 76 -9.89 -10.49 -19.83
C LYS A 76 -9.88 -9.69 -18.53
N ILE A 77 -10.77 -9.99 -17.59
CA ILE A 77 -10.80 -9.37 -16.26
C ILE A 77 -9.50 -9.69 -15.52
N VAL A 78 -9.09 -10.96 -15.50
CA VAL A 78 -7.86 -11.42 -14.82
C VAL A 78 -6.63 -10.73 -15.40
N ILE A 79 -6.46 -10.72 -16.73
CA ILE A 79 -5.33 -10.01 -17.37
C ILE A 79 -5.33 -8.53 -17.01
N THR A 80 -6.48 -7.87 -17.13
CA THR A 80 -6.61 -6.43 -16.86
C THR A 80 -6.28 -6.11 -15.40
N PHE A 81 -6.71 -6.96 -14.46
CA PHE A 81 -6.38 -6.86 -13.05
C PHE A 81 -4.86 -6.96 -12.81
N PHE A 82 -4.17 -7.93 -13.42
CA PHE A 82 -2.71 -8.05 -13.29
C PHE A 82 -1.98 -6.84 -13.88
N VAL A 83 -2.42 -6.33 -15.04
CA VAL A 83 -1.85 -5.10 -15.64
C VAL A 83 -2.04 -3.91 -14.68
N PHE A 84 -3.23 -3.76 -14.09
CA PHE A 84 -3.50 -2.73 -13.09
C PHE A 84 -2.58 -2.84 -11.87
N LEU A 85 -2.36 -4.05 -11.33
CA LEU A 85 -1.47 -4.26 -10.20
C LEU A 85 -0.02 -3.84 -10.51
N ILE A 86 0.46 -4.15 -11.71
CA ILE A 86 1.81 -3.77 -12.15
C ILE A 86 1.94 -2.24 -12.27
N ILE A 87 1.01 -1.58 -12.97
CA ILE A 87 1.07 -0.12 -13.15
C ILE A 87 0.91 0.60 -11.81
N SER A 88 -0.01 0.15 -10.95
CA SER A 88 -0.19 0.69 -9.60
C SER A 88 1.08 0.55 -8.76
N SER A 89 1.81 -0.56 -8.91
CA SER A 89 3.08 -0.77 -8.22
C SER A 89 4.17 0.20 -8.68
N VAL A 90 4.19 0.58 -9.96
CA VAL A 90 5.10 1.61 -10.51
C VAL A 90 4.78 2.98 -9.90
N VAL A 91 3.51 3.37 -9.90
CA VAL A 91 3.04 4.63 -9.31
C VAL A 91 3.42 4.69 -7.82
N ASN A 92 3.07 3.64 -7.07
CA ASN A 92 3.40 3.52 -5.65
C ASN A 92 4.91 3.60 -5.40
N ALA A 93 5.74 2.93 -6.20
CA ALA A 93 7.19 2.92 -6.02
C ALA A 93 7.81 4.32 -6.16
N PHE A 94 7.36 5.11 -7.15
CA PHE A 94 7.85 6.47 -7.35
C PHE A 94 7.43 7.41 -6.21
N PHE A 95 6.13 7.46 -5.89
CA PHE A 95 5.61 8.41 -4.91
C PHE A 95 6.00 8.05 -3.47
N SER A 96 5.99 6.77 -3.10
CA SER A 96 6.47 6.35 -1.77
C SER A 96 7.95 6.64 -1.59
N ALA A 97 8.77 6.48 -2.64
CA ALA A 97 10.17 6.85 -2.58
C ALA A 97 10.37 8.37 -2.38
N GLY A 98 9.61 9.19 -3.11
CA GLY A 98 9.59 10.64 -2.92
C GLY A 98 9.16 11.06 -1.52
N ALA A 99 8.08 10.47 -0.99
CA ALA A 99 7.55 10.76 0.35
C ALA A 99 8.57 10.44 1.46
N ILE A 100 9.19 9.25 1.40
CA ILE A 100 10.19 8.83 2.39
C ILE A 100 11.44 9.71 2.30
N GLY A 101 11.89 10.05 1.09
CA GLY A 101 13.02 10.96 0.89
C GLY A 101 12.78 12.36 1.46
N MET A 102 11.59 12.93 1.23
CA MET A 102 11.20 14.20 1.85
C MET A 102 11.09 14.07 3.37
N ALA A 103 10.52 12.98 3.88
CA ALA A 103 10.46 12.73 5.32
C ALA A 103 11.85 12.63 5.96
N LYS A 104 12.84 12.05 5.25
CA LYS A 104 14.25 12.01 5.66
C LYS A 104 14.81 13.42 5.77
N THR A 105 14.70 14.23 4.71
CA THR A 105 15.15 15.64 4.71
C THR A 105 14.53 16.43 5.87
N ALA A 106 13.21 16.29 6.07
CA ALA A 106 12.49 16.98 7.13
C ALA A 106 12.93 16.56 8.54
N THR A 107 13.29 15.29 8.71
CA THR A 107 13.73 14.73 9.99
C THR A 107 15.12 15.22 10.40
N ILE A 108 15.98 15.52 9.43
CA ILE A 108 17.32 16.09 9.65
C ILE A 108 17.22 17.58 10.07
N GLY A 109 16.13 18.25 9.70
CA GLY A 109 15.80 19.62 10.11
C GLY A 109 15.65 20.61 8.96
N ASN A 110 15.66 20.14 7.72
CA ASN A 110 15.53 20.98 6.53
C ASN A 110 14.07 21.14 6.09
N ASN A 111 13.76 22.26 5.44
CA ASN A 111 12.45 22.45 4.81
C ASN A 111 12.37 21.65 3.51
N THR A 112 11.27 20.92 3.32
CA THR A 112 11.12 20.06 2.15
C THR A 112 10.55 20.79 0.93
N LYS A 113 11.10 20.49 -0.25
CA LYS A 113 10.63 21.04 -1.54
C LYS A 113 10.10 19.96 -2.47
N ILE A 114 9.22 20.34 -3.39
CA ILE A 114 8.65 19.41 -4.40
C ILE A 114 9.76 18.85 -5.32
N GLN A 115 10.84 19.59 -5.59
CA GLN A 115 11.96 19.05 -6.37
C GLN A 115 12.60 17.83 -5.70
N GLU A 116 12.60 17.76 -4.37
CA GLU A 116 13.16 16.62 -3.63
C GLU A 116 12.31 15.37 -3.84
N MET A 117 10.98 15.49 -3.89
CA MET A 117 10.10 14.38 -4.25
C MET A 117 10.52 13.74 -5.57
N ILE A 118 10.73 14.57 -6.60
CA ILE A 118 11.11 14.10 -7.93
C ILE A 118 12.52 13.49 -7.91
N GLY A 119 13.46 14.10 -7.20
CA GLY A 119 14.83 13.61 -7.06
C GLY A 119 14.89 12.24 -6.40
N TYR A 120 14.27 12.08 -5.23
CA TYR A 120 14.21 10.80 -4.51
C TYR A 120 13.38 9.75 -5.25
N GLY A 121 12.25 10.16 -5.84
CA GLY A 121 11.43 9.31 -6.69
C GLY A 121 12.25 8.71 -7.83
N LYS A 122 12.91 9.54 -8.66
CA LYS A 122 13.74 9.07 -9.77
C LYS A 122 14.95 8.25 -9.32
N LYS A 123 15.59 8.60 -8.20
CA LYS A 123 16.78 7.88 -7.71
C LYS A 123 16.43 6.47 -7.23
N PHE A 124 15.28 6.31 -6.57
CA PHE A 124 14.95 5.06 -5.87
C PHE A 124 13.78 4.28 -6.47
N TYR A 125 13.05 4.79 -7.49
CA TYR A 125 11.85 4.12 -8.00
C TYR A 125 12.10 2.66 -8.40
N SER A 126 13.21 2.36 -9.09
CA SER A 126 13.50 1.01 -9.58
C SER A 126 13.74 0.05 -8.41
N ARG A 127 14.55 0.46 -7.44
CA ARG A 127 14.85 -0.35 -6.24
C ARG A 127 13.60 -0.58 -5.40
N THR A 128 12.77 0.45 -5.22
CA THR A 128 11.50 0.37 -4.50
C THR A 128 10.47 -0.47 -5.25
N LEU A 129 10.42 -0.38 -6.58
CA LEU A 129 9.55 -1.20 -7.42
C LEU A 129 9.93 -2.68 -7.31
N THR A 130 11.21 -3.01 -7.48
CA THR A 130 11.69 -4.38 -7.32
C THR A 130 11.42 -4.90 -5.90
N ALA A 131 11.58 -4.06 -4.87
CA ALA A 131 11.23 -4.43 -3.49
C ALA A 131 9.74 -4.77 -3.36
N ASN A 132 8.86 -3.92 -3.88
CA ASN A 132 7.42 -4.15 -3.88
C ASN A 132 7.06 -5.44 -4.62
N LEU A 133 7.64 -5.70 -5.79
CA LEU A 133 7.36 -6.92 -6.55
C LEU A 133 7.80 -8.17 -5.79
N ILE A 134 8.99 -8.17 -5.18
CA ILE A 134 9.46 -9.30 -4.37
C ILE A 134 8.53 -9.52 -3.18
N ILE A 135 8.16 -8.47 -2.45
CA ILE A 135 7.26 -8.56 -1.29
C ILE A 135 5.89 -9.06 -1.72
N ASN A 136 5.31 -8.52 -2.80
CA ASN A 136 4.02 -8.97 -3.33
C ASN A 136 4.07 -10.46 -3.69
N VAL A 137 5.14 -10.95 -4.33
CA VAL A 137 5.31 -12.39 -4.63
C VAL A 137 5.34 -13.22 -3.35
N ILE A 138 6.04 -12.76 -2.30
CA ILE A 138 6.04 -13.43 -0.99
C ILE A 138 4.64 -13.45 -0.38
N GLU A 139 3.90 -12.34 -0.43
CA GLU A 139 2.52 -12.24 0.05
C GLU A 139 1.56 -13.15 -0.73
N PHE A 140 1.74 -13.25 -2.05
CA PHE A 140 0.98 -14.15 -2.91
C PHE A 140 1.28 -15.63 -2.69
N ALA A 141 2.47 -15.99 -2.20
CA ALA A 141 2.80 -17.37 -1.87
C ALA A 141 1.83 -17.99 -0.84
N GLY A 142 1.16 -17.18 -0.03
CA GLY A 142 0.10 -17.62 0.89
C GLY A 142 -1.16 -18.19 0.21
N ILE A 143 -1.31 -18.06 -1.12
CA ILE A 143 -2.43 -18.67 -1.87
C ILE A 143 -2.51 -20.19 -1.69
N VAL A 144 -1.42 -20.84 -1.27
CA VAL A 144 -1.37 -22.27 -0.95
C VAL A 144 -2.40 -22.67 0.12
N PHE A 145 -2.80 -21.75 1.01
CA PHE A 145 -3.82 -22.01 2.02
C PHE A 145 -5.22 -22.25 1.43
N LEU A 146 -5.47 -21.86 0.17
CA LEU A 146 -6.74 -22.08 -0.51
C LEU A 146 -6.83 -23.48 -1.17
N ILE A 147 -5.70 -24.15 -1.40
CA ILE A 147 -5.62 -25.43 -2.11
C ILE A 147 -6.55 -26.50 -1.49
N PRO A 148 -6.57 -26.72 -0.16
CA PRO A 148 -7.44 -27.75 0.43
C PRO A 148 -8.92 -27.50 0.19
N GLY A 149 -9.34 -26.22 0.20
CA GLY A 149 -10.74 -25.85 -0.05
C GLY A 149 -11.12 -26.03 -1.52
N TYR A 150 -10.23 -25.64 -2.44
CA TYR A 150 -10.44 -25.84 -3.87
C TYR A 150 -10.59 -27.33 -4.23
N LEU A 151 -9.74 -28.20 -3.69
CA LEU A 151 -9.82 -29.64 -3.97
C LEU A 151 -11.10 -30.28 -3.45
N LYS A 152 -11.61 -29.83 -2.29
CA LYS A 152 -12.79 -30.41 -1.65
C LYS A 152 -14.13 -29.90 -2.17
N ILE A 153 -14.15 -28.80 -2.91
CA ILE A 153 -15.41 -28.20 -3.36
C ILE A 153 -16.18 -29.07 -4.36
N ALA A 154 -15.46 -29.91 -5.11
CA ALA A 154 -16.04 -30.85 -6.06
C ALA A 154 -16.74 -32.03 -5.36
N ASP A 155 -16.19 -32.50 -4.24
CA ASP A 155 -16.68 -33.70 -3.52
C ASP A 155 -17.76 -33.35 -2.48
N ASP A 156 -17.54 -32.28 -1.71
CA ASP A 156 -18.43 -31.85 -0.63
C ASP A 156 -18.42 -30.32 -0.58
N GLN A 157 -19.43 -29.70 -1.21
CA GLN A 157 -19.49 -28.25 -1.36
C GLN A 157 -19.43 -27.51 -0.02
N LEU A 158 -20.08 -28.03 1.03
CA LEU A 158 -20.13 -27.38 2.34
C LEU A 158 -18.76 -27.46 3.05
N LYS A 159 -18.10 -28.62 3.01
CA LYS A 159 -16.73 -28.75 3.53
C LYS A 159 -15.71 -27.98 2.68
N GLY A 160 -15.85 -27.98 1.36
CA GLY A 160 -15.01 -27.20 0.45
C GLY A 160 -15.09 -25.71 0.75
N LEU A 161 -16.31 -25.15 0.88
CA LEU A 161 -16.53 -23.75 1.23
C LEU A 161 -15.97 -23.39 2.61
N SER A 162 -16.20 -24.22 3.64
CA SER A 162 -15.63 -23.96 4.97
C SER A 162 -14.09 -24.02 4.97
N CYS A 163 -13.49 -24.95 4.22
CA CYS A 163 -12.04 -25.00 4.01
C CYS A 163 -11.51 -23.78 3.22
N LEU A 164 -12.27 -23.26 2.24
CA LEU A 164 -11.89 -22.03 1.53
C LEU A 164 -11.93 -20.81 2.45
N ILE A 165 -12.99 -20.65 3.25
CA ILE A 165 -13.12 -19.53 4.20
C ILE A 165 -11.96 -19.55 5.19
N THR A 166 -11.67 -20.70 5.79
CA THR A 166 -10.53 -20.86 6.71
C THR A 166 -9.19 -20.61 6.02
N GLY A 167 -9.03 -21.04 4.76
CA GLY A 167 -7.87 -20.73 3.93
C GLY A 167 -7.69 -19.23 3.67
N PHE A 168 -8.77 -18.51 3.36
CA PHE A 168 -8.75 -17.05 3.18
C PHE A 168 -8.36 -16.33 4.46
N LEU A 169 -8.89 -16.76 5.62
CA LEU A 169 -8.50 -16.20 6.91
C LEU A 169 -7.01 -16.43 7.19
N ALA A 170 -6.52 -17.66 6.99
CA ALA A 170 -5.11 -18.00 7.16
C ALA A 170 -4.20 -17.17 6.23
N TRP A 171 -4.60 -16.98 4.98
CA TRP A 171 -3.87 -16.13 4.03
C TRP A 171 -3.88 -14.65 4.45
N GLY A 172 -5.01 -14.13 4.94
CA GLY A 172 -5.11 -12.78 5.49
C GLY A 172 -4.17 -12.55 6.68
N PHE A 173 -4.13 -13.49 7.62
CA PHE A 173 -3.18 -13.45 8.75
C PHE A 173 -1.72 -13.50 8.28
N TYR A 174 -1.42 -14.35 7.29
CA TYR A 174 -0.09 -14.42 6.69
C TYR A 174 0.34 -13.09 6.05
N ILE A 175 -0.53 -12.47 5.25
CA ILE A 175 -0.28 -11.16 4.63
C ILE A 175 -0.06 -10.10 5.71
N MET A 176 -0.86 -10.09 6.78
CA MET A 176 -0.70 -9.15 7.89
C MET A 176 0.68 -9.29 8.56
N ILE A 177 1.12 -10.51 8.85
CA ILE A 177 2.45 -10.78 9.43
C ILE A 177 3.55 -10.30 8.49
N MET A 178 3.47 -10.64 7.20
CA MET A 178 4.46 -10.22 6.21
C MET A 178 4.52 -8.69 6.06
N ASN A 179 3.39 -8.00 6.10
CA ASN A 179 3.34 -6.54 6.07
C ASN A 179 4.08 -5.92 7.26
N ILE A 180 3.91 -6.48 8.47
CA ILE A 180 4.63 -5.99 9.66
C ILE A 180 6.13 -6.21 9.52
N ILE A 181 6.56 -7.40 9.07
CA ILE A 181 7.98 -7.74 8.89
C ILE A 181 8.63 -6.81 7.85
N PHE A 182 7.96 -6.55 6.74
CA PHE A 182 8.52 -5.80 5.61
C PHE A 182 8.19 -4.30 5.60
N VAL A 183 7.47 -3.78 6.60
CA VAL A 183 7.05 -2.36 6.65
C VAL A 183 8.22 -1.38 6.51
N VAL A 184 9.40 -1.74 7.03
CA VAL A 184 10.58 -0.87 7.03
C VAL A 184 11.48 -1.02 5.80
N VAL A 185 11.17 -1.93 4.85
CA VAL A 185 12.04 -2.20 3.67
C VAL A 185 12.32 -0.95 2.86
N LYS A 186 11.28 -0.18 2.52
CA LYS A 186 11.42 1.05 1.71
C LYS A 186 12.27 2.09 2.43
N TYR A 187 12.09 2.20 3.74
CA TYR A 187 12.84 3.11 4.59
C TYR A 187 14.32 2.73 4.63
N ALA A 188 14.64 1.44 4.76
CA ALA A 188 16.02 0.96 4.69
C ALA A 188 16.69 1.28 3.35
N ILE A 189 16.01 1.02 2.22
CA ILE A 189 16.53 1.28 0.87
C ILE A 189 16.85 2.76 0.68
N ILE A 190 15.94 3.65 1.08
CA ILE A 190 16.02 5.08 0.77
C ILE A 190 16.92 5.81 1.75
N ILE A 191 16.81 5.51 3.05
CA ILE A 191 17.59 6.19 4.09
C ILE A 191 19.06 5.82 3.98
N GLU A 192 19.37 4.55 3.73
CA GLU A 192 20.75 4.06 3.66
C GLU A 192 21.33 3.98 2.25
N ASP A 193 20.55 4.33 1.22
CA ASP A 193 20.95 4.25 -0.18
C ASP A 193 21.52 2.88 -0.59
N ILE A 194 20.84 1.81 -0.18
CA ILE A 194 21.26 0.43 -0.43
C ILE A 194 20.48 -0.22 -1.57
N SER A 195 20.94 -1.40 -2.01
CA SER A 195 20.25 -2.22 -3.00
C SER A 195 18.98 -2.88 -2.42
N THR A 196 18.07 -3.31 -3.27
CA THR A 196 16.79 -3.93 -2.87
C THR A 196 16.98 -5.14 -1.94
N ILE A 197 17.87 -6.07 -2.28
CA ILE A 197 18.11 -7.28 -1.49
C ILE A 197 18.74 -6.93 -0.14
N ALA A 198 19.69 -6.00 -0.13
CA ALA A 198 20.27 -5.50 1.11
C ALA A 198 19.21 -4.80 1.99
N GLY A 199 18.30 -4.05 1.38
CA GLY A 199 17.16 -3.41 2.04
C GLY A 199 16.23 -4.41 2.72
N ILE A 200 15.88 -5.50 2.03
CA ILE A 200 15.07 -6.58 2.60
C ILE A 200 15.79 -7.23 3.77
N LYS A 201 17.07 -7.60 3.62
CA LYS A 201 17.86 -8.19 4.71
C LYS A 201 17.94 -7.27 5.92
N LYS A 202 18.22 -5.98 5.71
CA LYS A 202 18.25 -4.98 6.79
C LYS A 202 16.89 -4.78 7.45
N SER A 203 15.81 -4.82 6.70
CA SER A 203 14.47 -4.70 7.27
C SER A 203 14.14 -5.83 8.24
N ILE A 204 14.52 -7.07 7.91
CA ILE A 204 14.33 -8.23 8.78
C ILE A 204 15.20 -8.09 10.03
N GLN A 205 16.47 -7.71 9.88
CA GLN A 205 17.36 -7.45 11.02
C GLN A 205 16.82 -6.35 11.94
N PHE A 206 16.30 -5.28 11.34
CA PHE A 206 15.68 -4.17 12.06
C PHE A 206 14.44 -4.62 12.83
N PHE A 207 13.55 -5.37 12.18
CA PHE A 207 12.34 -5.92 12.78
C PHE A 207 12.69 -6.82 13.98
N LEU A 208 13.64 -7.74 13.83
CA LEU A 208 14.05 -8.63 14.91
C LEU A 208 14.70 -7.87 16.08
N SER A 209 15.43 -6.79 15.80
CA SER A 209 16.11 -5.98 16.83
C SER A 209 15.18 -5.01 17.56
N HIS A 210 14.08 -4.61 16.92
CA HIS A 210 13.17 -3.56 17.39
C HIS A 210 11.70 -3.96 17.29
N LEU A 211 11.40 -5.24 17.52
CA LEU A 211 10.08 -5.85 17.36
C LEU A 211 8.96 -5.03 18.00
N PHE A 212 9.14 -4.67 19.27
CA PHE A 212 8.13 -3.92 20.03
C PHE A 212 7.88 -2.52 19.46
N ASP A 213 8.94 -1.79 19.09
CA ASP A 213 8.78 -0.44 18.52
C ASP A 213 8.04 -0.49 17.18
N VAL A 214 8.36 -1.48 16.33
CA VAL A 214 7.69 -1.68 15.04
C VAL A 214 6.22 -2.03 15.24
N ILE A 215 5.91 -2.97 16.13
CA ILE A 215 4.52 -3.37 16.42
C ILE A 215 3.71 -2.18 16.95
N ILE A 216 4.26 -1.38 17.87
CA ILE A 216 3.56 -0.22 18.43
C ILE A 216 3.23 0.81 17.35
N VAL A 217 4.19 1.17 16.50
CA VAL A 217 3.95 2.16 15.43
C VAL A 217 2.98 1.60 14.38
N TYR A 218 3.08 0.30 14.07
CA TYR A 218 2.15 -0.36 13.16
C TYR A 218 0.72 -0.38 13.71
N MET A 219 0.52 -0.80 14.96
CA MET A 219 -0.80 -0.81 15.61
C MET A 219 -1.40 0.60 15.68
N LEU A 220 -0.60 1.62 16.01
CA LEU A 220 -1.07 3.00 16.04
C LEU A 220 -1.52 3.46 14.65
N MET A 221 -0.77 3.13 13.60
CA MET A 221 -1.16 3.39 12.20
C MET A 221 -2.49 2.70 11.87
N SER A 222 -2.65 1.42 12.22
CA SER A 222 -3.89 0.68 11.98
C SER A 222 -5.08 1.30 12.71
N ILE A 223 -4.91 1.69 13.98
CA ILE A 223 -5.97 2.35 14.77
C ILE A 223 -6.39 3.68 14.13
N ILE A 224 -5.44 4.49 13.68
CA ILE A 224 -5.75 5.76 12.99
C ILE A 224 -6.57 5.48 11.72
N LEU A 225 -6.19 4.48 10.91
CA LEU A 225 -6.94 4.13 9.71
C LEU A 225 -8.35 3.63 10.03
N ILE A 226 -8.52 2.83 11.09
CA ILE A 226 -9.85 2.39 11.55
C ILE A 226 -10.70 3.59 11.96
N ILE A 227 -10.15 4.53 12.73
CA ILE A 227 -10.86 5.75 13.15
C ILE A 227 -11.31 6.57 11.94
N ILE A 228 -10.44 6.73 10.93
CA ILE A 228 -10.79 7.46 9.70
C ILE A 228 -11.97 6.78 8.99
N ASN A 229 -11.96 5.45 8.87
CA ASN A 229 -13.07 4.71 8.28
C ASN A 229 -14.37 4.88 9.07
N LEU A 230 -14.31 4.86 10.41
CA LEU A 230 -15.47 5.09 11.28
C LEU A 230 -16.03 6.51 11.15
N ILE A 231 -15.17 7.53 10.98
CA ILE A 231 -15.60 8.92 10.75
C ILE A 231 -16.27 9.07 9.38
N SER A 232 -15.81 8.33 8.37
CA SER A 232 -16.36 8.40 7.01
C SER A 232 -17.66 7.59 6.84
N MET A 233 -17.90 6.58 7.68
CA MET A 233 -19.04 5.66 7.57
C MET A 233 -20.43 6.34 7.59
N PRO A 234 -20.72 7.36 8.42
CA PRO A 234 -22.04 8.00 8.42
C PRO A 234 -22.40 8.64 7.08
N PHE A 235 -21.40 9.12 6.32
CA PHE A 235 -21.61 9.76 5.02
C PHE A 235 -22.05 8.77 3.94
N SER A 236 -21.71 7.47 4.07
CA SER A 236 -22.12 6.46 3.09
C SER A 236 -23.58 6.04 3.22
N PHE A 237 -24.28 6.40 4.30
CA PHE A 237 -25.71 6.11 4.44
C PHE A 237 -26.60 7.02 3.60
N TYR A 238 -26.09 8.16 3.16
CA TYR A 238 -26.84 9.16 2.41
C TYR A 238 -26.16 9.42 1.07
N SER A 239 -26.82 9.03 -0.04
CA SER A 239 -26.26 9.14 -1.39
C SER A 239 -25.79 10.55 -1.77
N HIS A 240 -26.48 11.60 -1.31
CA HIS A 240 -26.10 12.99 -1.57
C HIS A 240 -24.89 13.46 -0.76
N LEU A 241 -24.49 12.75 0.30
CA LEU A 241 -23.31 13.04 1.13
C LEU A 241 -22.11 12.15 0.80
N GLU A 242 -22.27 11.14 -0.06
CA GLU A 242 -21.23 10.15 -0.38
C GLU A 242 -19.96 10.81 -0.94
N LEU A 243 -20.12 11.80 -1.83
CA LEU A 243 -19.00 12.57 -2.37
C LEU A 243 -18.24 13.31 -1.26
N ILE A 244 -18.96 13.92 -0.32
CA ILE A 244 -18.37 14.64 0.82
C ILE A 244 -17.61 13.65 1.71
N GLY A 245 -18.21 12.50 2.02
CA GLY A 245 -17.58 11.43 2.80
C GLY A 245 -16.27 10.93 2.17
N THR A 246 -16.27 10.78 0.84
CA THR A 246 -15.07 10.38 0.07
C THR A 246 -13.98 11.43 0.15
N MET A 247 -14.31 12.71 0.01
CA MET A 247 -13.33 13.81 0.14
C MET A 247 -12.77 13.91 1.55
N VAL A 248 -13.62 13.77 2.57
CA VAL A 248 -13.21 13.70 3.98
C VAL A 248 -12.24 12.54 4.21
N TYR A 249 -12.59 11.34 3.73
CA TYR A 249 -11.73 10.15 3.80
C TYR A 249 -10.36 10.39 3.17
N LEU A 250 -10.34 10.98 1.97
CA LEU A 250 -9.11 11.26 1.22
C LEU A 250 -8.20 12.21 2.00
N VAL A 251 -8.74 13.33 2.51
CA VAL A 251 -7.96 14.32 3.26
C VAL A 251 -7.35 13.70 4.52
N PHE A 252 -8.15 12.99 5.31
CA PHE A 252 -7.67 12.34 6.53
C PHE A 252 -6.64 11.24 6.24
N THR A 253 -6.85 10.45 5.20
CA THR A 253 -5.91 9.39 4.79
C THR A 253 -4.58 9.97 4.34
N VAL A 254 -4.57 11.04 3.54
CA VAL A 254 -3.34 11.72 3.12
C VAL A 254 -2.56 12.21 4.33
N ILE A 255 -3.23 12.84 5.29
CA ILE A 255 -2.59 13.32 6.53
C ILE A 255 -2.02 12.15 7.34
N ALA A 256 -2.80 11.10 7.56
CA ALA A 256 -2.39 9.94 8.36
C ALA A 256 -1.21 9.19 7.73
N VAL A 257 -1.25 8.93 6.42
CA VAL A 257 -0.16 8.26 5.69
C VAL A 257 1.10 9.12 5.69
N THR A 258 0.97 10.44 5.59
CA THR A 258 2.12 11.35 5.64
C THR A 258 2.79 11.35 7.01
N ILE A 259 2.00 11.47 8.08
CA ILE A 259 2.50 11.47 9.46
C ILE A 259 3.16 10.14 9.79
N THR A 260 2.54 9.02 9.41
CA THR A 260 3.10 7.67 9.64
C THR A 260 4.38 7.46 8.85
N THR A 261 4.49 7.98 7.62
CA THR A 261 5.74 7.96 6.85
C THR A 261 6.87 8.69 7.59
N ILE A 262 6.57 9.83 8.23
CA ILE A 262 7.54 10.56 9.06
C ILE A 262 7.90 9.76 10.33
N TRP A 263 6.92 9.12 10.97
CA TRP A 263 7.17 8.28 12.15
C TRP A 263 8.09 7.11 11.83
N TRP A 264 7.82 6.38 10.75
CA TRP A 264 8.66 5.28 10.30
C TRP A 264 10.06 5.75 9.92
N THR A 265 10.16 6.84 9.16
CA THR A 265 11.45 7.42 8.77
C THR A 265 12.27 7.77 10.00
N ARG A 266 11.67 8.45 10.97
CA ARG A 266 12.37 8.86 12.18
C ARG A 266 12.69 7.71 13.11
N LEU A 267 11.79 6.73 13.27
CA LEU A 267 12.06 5.51 14.04
C LEU A 267 13.27 4.80 13.46
N TYR A 268 13.30 4.61 12.14
CA TYR A 268 14.40 3.96 11.45
C TYR A 268 15.72 4.70 11.65
N MET A 269 15.73 6.03 11.41
CA MET A 269 16.94 6.86 11.55
C MET A 269 17.46 6.94 13.00
N ASP A 270 16.56 6.94 13.99
CA ASP A 270 16.94 6.97 15.40
C ASP A 270 17.57 5.65 15.83
N ARG A 271 16.94 4.53 15.49
CA ARG A 271 17.40 3.18 15.85
C ARG A 271 18.71 2.78 15.15
N THR A 272 18.92 3.25 13.92
CA THR A 272 20.17 3.06 13.16
C THR A 272 21.25 4.12 13.42
N LYS A 273 21.02 5.08 14.33
CA LYS A 273 21.92 6.19 14.68
C LYS A 273 22.30 7.16 13.53
N ARG A 274 21.60 7.11 12.39
CA ARG A 274 21.90 7.93 11.19
C ARG A 274 21.57 9.41 11.35
N LYS A 275 20.63 9.75 12.23
CA LYS A 275 20.23 11.15 12.51
C LYS A 275 21.40 12.06 12.92
N PHE A 276 22.44 11.49 13.55
CA PHE A 276 23.61 12.25 14.02
C PHE A 276 24.72 12.35 12.97
N SER A 277 24.93 11.30 12.15
CA SER A 277 25.97 11.32 11.12
C SER A 277 25.63 12.31 9.99
N GLU A 278 24.40 12.29 9.49
CA GLU A 278 24.00 13.13 8.36
C GLU A 278 23.90 14.63 8.73
N ARG A 279 23.67 14.95 10.01
CA ARG A 279 23.69 16.35 10.50
C ARG A 279 25.10 16.92 10.64
N ILE A 280 26.12 16.04 10.71
CA ILE A 280 27.53 16.42 10.78
C ILE A 280 28.10 16.57 9.35
N GLU A 281 27.71 15.68 8.43
CA GLU A 281 28.14 15.72 7.02
C GLU A 281 27.46 16.82 6.19
N GLY A 282 26.28 17.30 6.61
CA GLY A 282 25.56 18.41 5.96
C GLY A 282 25.97 19.82 6.40
N LYS A 283 27.18 20.00 6.94
CA LYS A 283 27.78 21.31 7.25
C LYS A 283 28.81 21.71 6.20
#